data_AF-A0A9D7A1W0-F1
#
_entry.id   AF-A0A9D7A1W0-F1
#
_cell.length_a   1.000
_cell.length_b   1.000
_cell.length_c   1.000
_cell.angle_alpha   90.00
_cell.angle_beta   90.00
_cell.angle_gamma   90.00
#
_symmetry.space_group_name_H-M   'P 1'
#
loop_
_entity.id
_entity.type
_entity.pdbx_description
1 polymer ?
#
loop_
_entity_poly.entity_id
_entity_poly.type
_entity_poly.pdbx_seq_one_letter_code
_entity_poly.pdbx_strand_id
1 'polypeptide(L)'
;MIRAGEKLGKFDAQRSINWDFKSKAIKSDDHRAILNDQAAMDRSIQQYGKHGLIVALCDVEYNDANRTFQKWHTQLNGGKSKYEIAREQRTSVSRYRKRRAVLTEILFLVIHSRNVRHLEIYHQGRNSDGTPRPPKYMLNLEDADRFLVNKLGFEKLM
;
A
#
# COMPACT_ATOMS: atom_id res chain seq x y z
N MET A 1 7.58 40.42 -5.06
CA MET A 1 8.93 40.03 -4.56
C MET A 1 8.73 39.31 -3.24
N ILE A 2 8.67 37.98 -3.26
CA ILE A 2 8.41 37.15 -2.06
C ILE A 2 9.78 36.69 -1.54
N ARG A 3 10.04 36.92 -0.25
CA ARG A 3 11.31 36.61 0.41
C ARG A 3 11.54 35.10 0.44
N ALA A 4 12.65 34.67 -0.15
CA ALA A 4 13.23 33.35 0.06
C ALA A 4 13.72 33.26 1.51
N GLY A 5 13.10 32.40 2.32
CA GLY A 5 13.38 32.42 3.76
C GLY A 5 12.75 31.33 4.62
N GLU A 6 12.37 30.17 4.08
CA GLU A 6 12.18 28.98 4.90
C GLU A 6 12.86 27.81 4.19
N LYS A 7 13.77 27.14 4.89
CA LYS A 7 14.45 25.95 4.38
C LYS A 7 13.38 24.90 4.06
N LEU A 8 13.01 24.78 2.79
CA LEU A 8 12.31 23.61 2.26
C LEU A 8 13.09 22.38 2.73
N GLY A 9 12.54 21.69 3.72
CA GLY A 9 13.18 20.54 4.36
C GLY A 9 13.61 19.57 3.27
N LYS A 10 14.88 19.17 3.29
CA LYS A 10 15.37 18.11 2.40
C LYS A 10 14.62 16.83 2.77
N PHE A 11 13.53 16.55 2.08
CA PHE A 11 12.87 15.25 2.17
C PHE A 11 13.81 14.23 1.54
N ASP A 12 14.36 13.38 2.39
CA ASP A 12 15.39 12.45 2.02
C ASP A 12 14.77 11.08 1.78
N ALA A 13 14.29 10.84 0.55
CA ALA A 13 13.63 9.59 0.19
C ALA A 13 14.57 8.37 0.27
N GLN A 14 15.90 8.54 0.28
CA GLN A 14 16.82 7.40 0.13
C GLN A 14 18.23 7.53 0.77
N ARG A 15 18.68 8.69 1.23
CA ARG A 15 20.07 8.86 1.70
C ARG A 15 20.25 8.48 3.17
N SER A 16 19.37 8.91 4.07
CA SER A 16 19.47 8.63 5.52
C SER A 16 18.48 7.56 5.97
N ILE A 17 17.40 7.39 5.20
CA ILE A 17 16.31 6.44 5.41
C ILE A 17 15.80 6.09 4.02
N ASN A 18 15.56 4.82 3.73
CA ASN A 18 14.80 4.42 2.56
C ASN A 18 13.30 4.56 2.86
N TRP A 19 12.57 5.34 2.07
CA TRP A 19 11.13 5.56 2.23
C TRP A 19 10.33 4.89 1.12
N ASP A 20 9.39 4.04 1.53
CA ASP A 20 8.43 3.45 0.61
C ASP A 20 7.05 4.12 0.70
N PHE A 21 6.40 4.26 -0.46
CA PHE A 21 5.08 4.88 -0.57
C PHE A 21 4.01 3.82 -0.81
N LYS A 22 2.92 3.90 -0.05
CA LYS A 22 1.78 2.98 -0.14
C LYS A 22 0.48 3.75 -0.09
N SER A 23 -0.55 3.19 -0.72
CA SER A 23 -1.93 3.60 -0.50
C SER A 23 -2.77 2.42 -0.04
N LYS A 24 -3.63 2.66 0.95
CA LYS A 24 -4.55 1.67 1.51
C LYS A 24 -5.96 2.26 1.52
N ALA A 25 -6.90 1.47 1.01
CA ALA A 25 -8.31 1.76 1.20
C ALA A 25 -8.67 1.59 2.68
N ILE A 26 -9.27 2.60 3.27
CA ILE A 26 -9.95 2.47 4.55
C ILE A 26 -11.13 1.55 4.33
N LYS A 27 -11.15 0.43 5.05
CA LYS A 27 -12.20 -0.57 4.99
C LYS A 27 -12.58 -0.93 6.41
N SER A 28 -13.86 -1.20 6.63
CA SER A 28 -14.39 -1.61 7.93
C SER A 28 -14.07 -3.06 8.31
N ASP A 29 -13.68 -3.90 7.35
CA ASP A 29 -13.52 -5.35 7.52
C ASP A 29 -12.07 -5.85 7.45
N ASP A 30 -11.13 -5.03 6.97
CA ASP A 30 -9.71 -5.40 6.87
C ASP A 30 -8.80 -4.20 7.10
N HIS A 31 -8.28 -4.13 8.32
CA HIS A 31 -7.35 -3.11 8.79
C HIS A 31 -5.90 -3.41 8.42
N ARG A 32 -5.63 -4.50 7.68
CA ARG A 32 -4.26 -4.89 7.33
C ARG A 32 -3.78 -4.24 6.04
N ALA A 33 -2.61 -3.63 6.07
CA ALA A 33 -1.93 -3.06 4.92
C ALA A 33 -0.72 -3.93 4.55
N ILE A 34 -0.75 -4.56 3.37
CA ILE A 34 0.40 -5.29 2.83
C ILE A 34 1.47 -4.26 2.43
N LEU A 35 2.66 -4.41 2.99
CA LEU A 35 3.78 -3.51 2.80
C LEU A 35 4.70 -3.99 1.66
N ASN A 36 6.01 -3.97 1.87
CA ASN A 36 7.03 -4.38 0.91
C ASN A 36 7.65 -5.72 1.25
N ASP A 37 8.49 -6.19 0.33
CA ASP A 37 9.26 -7.41 0.46
C ASP A 37 10.05 -7.42 1.77
N GLN A 38 9.95 -8.52 2.50
CA GLN A 38 10.58 -8.66 3.81
C GLN A 38 12.09 -8.46 3.71
N ALA A 39 12.75 -9.14 2.76
CA ALA A 39 14.20 -9.09 2.65
C ALA A 39 14.71 -7.70 2.25
N ALA A 40 13.97 -6.96 1.42
CA ALA A 40 14.30 -5.59 1.06
C ALA A 40 14.19 -4.63 2.26
N MET A 41 13.12 -4.74 3.06
CA MET A 41 12.95 -3.95 4.28
C MET A 41 14.02 -4.30 5.32
N ASP A 42 14.33 -5.58 5.52
CA ASP A 42 15.36 -6.04 6.45
C ASP A 42 16.74 -5.50 6.07
N ARG A 43 17.12 -5.55 4.78
CA ARG A 43 18.37 -4.94 4.29
C ARG A 43 18.42 -3.43 4.54
N SER A 44 17.30 -2.74 4.32
CA SER A 44 17.20 -1.31 4.62
C SER A 44 17.41 -1.01 6.10
N ILE A 45 16.79 -1.79 7.00
CA ILE A 45 16.95 -1.64 8.45
C ILE A 45 18.41 -1.93 8.85
N GLN A 46 19.01 -2.96 8.28
CA GLN A 46 20.41 -3.29 8.54
C GLN A 46 21.37 -2.18 8.10
N GLN A 47 21.14 -1.61 6.91
CA GLN A 47 22.02 -0.60 6.32
C GLN A 47 21.86 0.79 6.97
N TYR A 48 20.63 1.19 7.27
CA TYR A 48 20.32 2.56 7.71
C TYR A 48 19.83 2.65 9.16
N GLY A 49 19.77 1.51 9.87
CA GLY A 49 19.16 1.38 11.20
C GLY A 49 17.63 1.41 11.19
N LYS A 50 17.02 1.82 10.08
CA LYS A 50 15.57 2.03 9.94
C LYS A 50 15.10 1.97 8.50
N HIS A 51 13.79 1.82 8.34
CA HIS A 51 13.08 1.86 7.08
C HIS A 51 11.81 2.69 7.25
N GLY A 52 11.56 3.63 6.35
CA GLY A 52 10.43 4.56 6.41
C GLY A 52 9.28 4.11 5.52
N LEU A 53 8.05 4.31 5.96
CA LEU A 53 6.86 4.11 5.15
C LEU A 53 5.99 5.36 5.19
N ILE A 54 5.48 5.77 4.03
CA ILE A 54 4.45 6.78 3.89
C ILE A 54 3.19 6.09 3.37
N VAL A 55 2.19 5.98 4.23
CA VAL A 55 0.94 5.27 3.94
C VAL A 55 -0.20 6.27 3.79
N ALA A 56 -0.65 6.46 2.56
CA ALA A 56 -1.87 7.20 2.25
C ALA A 56 -3.10 6.34 2.53
N LEU A 57 -3.93 6.77 3.46
CA LEU A 57 -5.24 6.20 3.72
C LEU A 57 -6.28 6.93 2.88
N CYS A 58 -7.06 6.15 2.12
CA CYS A 58 -8.08 6.68 1.23
C CYS A 58 -9.46 6.12 1.58
N ASP A 59 -10.46 6.99 1.62
CA ASP A 59 -11.86 6.60 1.46
C ASP A 59 -12.09 6.25 -0.01
N VAL A 60 -12.67 5.08 -0.28
CA VAL A 60 -12.75 4.53 -1.64
C VAL A 60 -14.16 4.13 -2.01
N GLU A 61 -14.54 4.50 -3.22
CA GLU A 61 -15.75 3.99 -3.85
C GLU A 61 -15.36 2.82 -4.75
N TYR A 62 -16.02 1.68 -4.56
CA TYR A 62 -15.88 0.50 -5.40
C TYR A 62 -16.87 0.55 -6.57
N ASN A 63 -16.63 -0.22 -7.62
CA ASN A 63 -17.57 -0.35 -8.72
C ASN A 63 -18.87 -1.04 -8.30
N ASP A 64 -19.93 -0.82 -9.09
CA ASP A 64 -21.27 -1.35 -8.84
C ASP A 64 -21.35 -2.89 -8.88
N ALA A 65 -22.46 -3.42 -8.35
CA ALA A 65 -22.74 -4.85 -8.31
C ALA A 65 -22.80 -5.51 -9.72
N ASN A 66 -23.23 -4.77 -10.74
CA ASN A 66 -23.25 -5.21 -12.13
C ASN A 66 -21.85 -5.21 -12.79
N ARG A 67 -20.85 -4.73 -12.05
CA ARG A 67 -19.45 -4.58 -12.42
C ARG A 67 -19.27 -3.75 -13.69
N THR A 68 -20.09 -2.73 -13.92
CA THR A 68 -20.06 -1.95 -15.19
C THR A 68 -18.69 -1.34 -15.45
N PHE A 69 -18.09 -0.70 -14.44
CA PHE A 69 -16.74 -0.13 -14.55
C PHE A 69 -15.66 -1.17 -14.87
N GLN A 70 -15.76 -2.37 -14.27
CA GLN A 70 -14.80 -3.44 -14.53
C GLN A 70 -14.95 -3.98 -15.96
N LYS A 71 -16.18 -4.15 -16.46
CA LYS A 71 -16.45 -4.56 -17.84
C LYS A 71 -15.90 -3.54 -18.85
N TRP A 72 -16.21 -2.26 -18.64
CA TRP A 72 -15.69 -1.17 -19.44
C TRP A 72 -14.15 -1.15 -19.44
N HIS A 73 -13.53 -1.25 -18.26
CA HIS A 73 -12.06 -1.27 -18.15
C HIS A 73 -11.44 -2.49 -18.83
N THR A 74 -12.07 -3.66 -18.76
CA THR A 74 -11.61 -4.86 -19.47
C THR A 74 -11.71 -4.68 -20.98
N GLN A 75 -12.79 -4.09 -21.49
CA GLN A 75 -12.94 -3.77 -22.92
C GLN A 75 -11.88 -2.76 -23.38
N LEU A 76 -11.64 -1.71 -22.60
CA LEU A 76 -10.61 -0.70 -22.87
C LEU A 76 -9.22 -1.34 -23.00
N ASN A 77 -8.93 -2.36 -22.20
CA ASN A 77 -7.66 -3.10 -22.24
C ASN A 77 -7.57 -4.17 -23.35
N GLY A 78 -8.54 -4.25 -24.26
CA GLY A 78 -8.55 -5.23 -25.35
C GLY A 78 -9.14 -6.59 -24.98
N GLY A 79 -9.92 -6.67 -23.90
CA GLY A 79 -10.56 -7.90 -23.43
C GLY A 79 -9.82 -8.58 -22.28
N LYS A 80 -10.23 -9.81 -21.97
CA LYS A 80 -9.64 -10.61 -20.87
C LYS A 80 -8.32 -11.22 -21.31
N SER A 81 -7.32 -11.19 -20.44
CA SER A 81 -6.08 -11.93 -20.63
C SER A 81 -6.29 -13.45 -20.52
N LYS A 82 -5.36 -14.24 -21.07
CA LYS A 82 -5.33 -15.71 -20.89
C LYS A 82 -5.40 -16.11 -19.41
N TYR A 83 -4.72 -15.37 -18.54
CA TYR A 83 -4.73 -15.58 -17.10
C TYR A 83 -6.13 -15.36 -16.49
N GLU A 84 -6.82 -14.28 -16.90
CA GLU A 84 -8.16 -13.98 -16.39
C GLU A 84 -9.17 -15.04 -16.83
N ILE A 85 -9.09 -15.52 -18.07
CA ILE A 85 -9.94 -16.62 -18.58
C ILE A 85 -9.71 -17.90 -17.76
N ALA A 86 -8.45 -18.30 -17.58
CA ALA A 86 -8.10 -19.49 -16.79
C ALA A 86 -8.42 -19.34 -15.29
N ARG A 87 -8.45 -18.12 -14.77
CA ARG A 87 -8.86 -17.84 -13.39
C ARG A 87 -10.37 -17.97 -13.22
N GLU A 88 -11.17 -17.49 -14.17
CA GLU A 88 -12.64 -17.57 -14.11
C GLU A 88 -13.14 -19.01 -14.08
N GLN A 89 -12.44 -19.94 -14.73
CA GLN A 89 -12.71 -21.37 -14.65
C GLN A 89 -12.46 -21.96 -13.24
N ARG A 90 -11.60 -21.32 -12.43
CA ARG A 90 -11.25 -21.76 -11.07
C ARG A 90 -12.06 -21.06 -9.99
N THR A 91 -12.51 -19.82 -10.24
CA THR A 91 -13.29 -19.05 -9.27
C THR A 91 -14.15 -18.00 -9.97
N SER A 92 -15.41 -17.91 -9.54
CA SER A 92 -16.33 -16.83 -9.91
C SER A 92 -16.04 -15.51 -9.18
N VAL A 93 -15.19 -15.55 -8.14
CA VAL A 93 -14.91 -14.39 -7.28
C VAL A 93 -13.85 -13.50 -7.92
N SER A 94 -14.30 -12.33 -8.38
CA SER A 94 -13.42 -11.26 -8.86
C SER A 94 -13.42 -10.09 -7.87
N ARG A 95 -12.25 -9.51 -7.60
CA ARG A 95 -12.13 -8.37 -6.69
C ARG A 95 -12.81 -7.15 -7.32
N TYR A 96 -13.61 -6.42 -6.54
CA TYR A 96 -14.14 -5.14 -6.99
C TYR A 96 -13.01 -4.14 -7.27
N ARG A 97 -13.18 -3.31 -8.28
CA ARG A 97 -12.24 -2.26 -8.67
C ARG A 97 -12.66 -0.96 -8.01
N LYS A 98 -11.68 -0.18 -7.55
CA LYS A 98 -11.92 1.17 -7.02
C LYS A 98 -12.17 2.11 -8.19
N ARG A 99 -13.23 2.90 -8.12
CA ARG A 99 -13.55 3.95 -9.11
C ARG A 99 -13.18 5.35 -8.64
N ARG A 100 -13.15 5.55 -7.32
CA ARG A 100 -12.76 6.81 -6.68
C ARG A 100 -11.94 6.51 -5.43
N ALA A 101 -10.93 7.33 -5.17
CA ALA A 101 -10.16 7.31 -3.93
C ALA A 101 -9.94 8.76 -3.48
N VAL A 102 -10.49 9.10 -2.31
CA VAL A 102 -10.32 10.39 -1.66
C VAL A 102 -9.28 10.21 -0.56
N LEU A 103 -8.18 10.94 -0.63
CA LEU A 103 -7.16 10.93 0.41
C LEU A 103 -7.75 11.54 1.69
N THR A 104 -7.65 10.81 2.80
CA THR A 104 -8.16 11.26 4.11
C THR A 104 -7.05 11.46 5.12
N GLU A 105 -6.01 10.65 5.07
CA GLU A 105 -4.89 10.73 6.00
C GLU A 105 -3.60 10.21 5.35
N ILE A 106 -2.45 10.76 5.74
CA ILE A 106 -1.13 10.19 5.45
C ILE A 106 -0.47 9.85 6.78
N LEU A 107 -0.05 8.60 6.93
CA LEU A 107 0.76 8.13 8.05
C LEU A 107 2.24 8.08 7.65
N PHE A 108 3.09 8.66 8.49
CA PHE A 108 4.54 8.51 8.40
C PHE A 108 4.97 7.51 9.48
N LEU A 109 5.51 6.38 9.04
CA LEU A 109 5.89 5.28 9.91
C LEU A 109 7.40 5.00 9.79
N VAL A 110 8.03 4.61 10.89
CA VAL A 110 9.44 4.21 10.93
C VAL A 110 9.58 2.85 11.60
N ILE A 111 10.19 1.93 10.85
CA ILE A 111 10.43 0.56 11.25
C ILE A 111 11.93 0.43 11.55
N HIS A 112 12.26 -0.20 12.67
CA HIS A 112 13.62 -0.47 13.11
C HIS A 112 13.69 -1.85 13.77
N SER A 113 14.90 -2.33 14.05
CA SER A 113 15.15 -3.69 14.58
C SER A 113 14.32 -4.05 15.83
N ARG A 114 13.96 -3.08 16.67
CA ARG A 114 13.21 -3.32 17.92
C ARG A 114 11.70 -3.45 17.72
N ASN A 115 11.12 -2.90 16.65
CA ASN A 115 9.67 -2.90 16.43
C ASN A 115 9.24 -3.71 15.20
N VAL A 116 10.14 -4.08 14.30
CA VAL A 116 9.83 -4.90 13.11
C VAL A 116 9.10 -6.21 13.44
N ARG A 117 9.37 -6.79 14.62
CA ARG A 117 8.69 -8.00 15.14
C ARG A 117 7.17 -7.85 15.34
N HIS A 118 6.65 -6.61 15.34
CA HIS A 118 5.21 -6.34 15.44
C HIS A 118 4.53 -6.31 14.08
N LEU A 119 5.27 -6.47 12.97
CA LEU A 119 4.69 -6.66 11.64
C LEU A 119 4.37 -8.14 11.42
N GLU A 120 3.24 -8.39 10.78
CA GLU A 120 2.86 -9.73 10.32
C GLU A 120 3.58 -10.08 9.01
N ILE A 121 3.59 -11.37 8.66
CA ILE A 121 4.13 -11.88 7.40
C ILE A 121 2.98 -12.24 6.45
N TYR A 122 2.98 -11.65 5.26
CA TYR A 122 2.04 -11.95 4.20
C TYR A 122 2.65 -12.83 3.11
N HIS A 123 2.13 -14.04 2.97
CA HIS A 123 2.51 -14.98 1.92
C HIS A 123 1.69 -14.74 0.64
N GLN A 124 2.34 -14.18 -0.39
CA GLN A 124 1.68 -13.68 -1.62
C GLN A 124 1.28 -14.77 -2.63
N GLY A 125 1.45 -16.05 -2.31
CA GLY A 125 1.24 -17.16 -3.24
C GLY A 125 2.40 -17.36 -4.20
N ARG A 126 2.13 -17.46 -5.51
CA ARG A 126 3.11 -17.87 -6.54
C ARG A 126 3.25 -16.84 -7.68
N ASN A 127 4.40 -16.86 -8.34
CA ASN A 127 4.71 -16.16 -9.57
C ASN A 127 4.06 -16.85 -10.78
N SER A 128 4.15 -16.21 -11.96
CA SER A 128 3.62 -16.76 -13.22
C SER A 128 4.33 -18.03 -13.67
N ASP A 129 5.57 -18.24 -13.22
CA ASP A 129 6.36 -19.47 -13.43
C ASP A 129 6.05 -20.56 -12.39
N GLY A 130 5.11 -20.32 -11.48
CA GLY A 130 4.74 -21.24 -10.42
C GLY A 130 5.64 -21.21 -9.19
N THR A 131 6.75 -20.46 -9.19
CA THR A 131 7.62 -20.34 -8.00
C THR A 131 6.93 -19.57 -6.86
N PRO A 132 7.19 -19.88 -5.57
CA PRO A 132 6.68 -19.08 -4.47
C PRO A 132 7.14 -17.62 -4.56
N ARG A 133 6.23 -16.68 -4.32
CA ARG A 133 6.59 -15.26 -4.21
C ARG A 133 7.26 -14.99 -2.87
N PRO A 134 8.31 -14.15 -2.85
CA PRO A 134 8.87 -13.65 -1.61
C PRO A 134 7.79 -13.07 -0.68
N PRO A 135 7.88 -13.35 0.64
CA PRO A 135 6.93 -12.82 1.61
C PRO A 135 7.07 -11.30 1.75
N LYS A 136 5.99 -10.66 2.18
CA LYS A 136 5.97 -9.24 2.51
C LYS A 136 5.69 -9.04 3.98
N TYR A 137 6.14 -7.91 4.51
CA TYR A 137 5.58 -7.44 5.78
C TYR A 137 4.14 -6.97 5.59
N MET A 138 3.36 -7.05 6.65
CA MET A 138 1.99 -6.58 6.71
C MET A 138 1.77 -5.86 8.04
N LEU A 139 1.16 -4.69 7.97
CA LEU A 139 0.84 -3.86 9.13
C LEU A 139 -0.64 -4.01 9.45
N ASN A 140 -1.00 -4.38 10.68
CA ASN A 140 -2.33 -4.09 11.20
C ASN A 140 -2.38 -2.60 11.55
N LEU A 141 -3.29 -1.84 10.94
CA LEU A 141 -3.41 -0.40 11.18
C LEU A 141 -3.80 -0.06 12.62
N GLU A 142 -4.40 -1.00 13.36
CA GLU A 142 -4.67 -0.84 14.80
C GLU A 142 -3.37 -0.78 15.64
N ASP A 143 -2.27 -1.34 15.12
CA ASP A 143 -0.95 -1.32 15.74
C ASP A 143 -0.03 -0.22 15.14
N ALA A 144 -0.56 0.67 14.30
CA ALA A 144 0.25 1.68 13.59
C ALA A 144 1.02 2.61 14.52
N ASP A 145 0.49 2.91 15.72
CA ASP A 145 1.12 3.76 16.72
C ASP A 145 2.49 3.25 17.18
N ARG A 146 2.77 1.95 17.05
CA ARG A 146 4.10 1.36 17.35
C ARG A 146 5.21 1.82 16.40
N PHE A 147 4.81 2.38 15.27
CA PHE A 147 5.68 2.81 14.18
C PHE A 147 5.51 4.30 13.84
N LEU A 148 4.41 4.92 14.29
CA LEU A 148 4.02 6.26 13.89
C LEU A 148 5.02 7.31 14.36
N VAL A 149 5.47 8.15 13.42
CA VAL A 149 6.30 9.33 13.72
C VAL A 149 5.57 10.62 13.42
N ASN A 150 4.64 10.63 12.47
CA ASN A 150 3.79 11.78 12.17
C ASN A 150 2.55 11.35 11.38
N LYS A 151 1.53 12.21 11.35
CA LYS A 151 0.34 12.03 10.51
C LYS A 151 -0.15 13.37 9.97
N LEU A 152 -0.73 13.34 8.78
CA LEU A 152 -1.40 14.48 8.16
C LEU A 152 -2.84 14.09 7.84
N GLY A 153 -3.80 14.77 8.47
CA GLY A 153 -5.22 14.63 8.16
C GLY A 153 -5.64 15.59 7.04
N PHE A 154 -6.58 15.15 6.22
CA PHE A 154 -7.20 15.96 5.17
C PHE A 154 -8.70 16.06 5.44
N GLU A 155 -9.21 17.28 5.54
CA GLU A 155 -10.64 17.50 5.65
C GLU A 155 -11.34 17.09 4.36
N LYS A 156 -12.49 16.43 4.49
CA LYS A 156 -13.39 16.23 3.36
C LYS A 156 -13.91 17.61 2.97
N LEU A 157 -13.52 18.10 1.80
CA LEU A 157 -14.25 19.20 1.15
C LEU A 157 -15.70 18.71 0.98
N MET A 158 -16.59 19.31 1.78
CA MET A 158 -18.03 19.05 1.74
C MET A 158 -18.64 19.54 0.42
#